data_AF-A0A368UVV4-F1
#
_entry.id   AF-A0A368UVV4-F1
#
_cell.length_a   1.000
_cell.length_b   1.000
_cell.length_c   1.000
_cell.angle_alpha   90.00
_cell.angle_beta   90.00
_cell.angle_gamma   90.00
#
_symmetry.space_group_name_H-M   'P 1'
#
loop_
_entity.id
_entity.type
_entity.pdbx_description
1 polymer ?
#
loop_
_entity_poly.entity_id
_entity_poly.type
_entity_poly.pdbx_seq_one_letter_code
_entity_poly.pdbx_strand_id
1 'polypeptide(L)'
;MIKDPRITRFRKMLAQATNYEQWKAAALELDFLEGNAEWKEDFASDLYHYELIYDRLSNLKQYRQQNDFERLKRALREGLHHDLGNMGNPALYTRSRVGTKHLIEEYITQVCESLDYLCDHPVPGFPVYDKLQFFRDTLTSYGRPTLLLSGGASLGMFHFGVIKALWEKGLLPQVIAGSSIGAIIAGILGVHTDAEIPEMLVPESHNLKAWKWRGLLSAMRGTGLMDQDTLRRCLRENIGDYTFEEAYQRTGRSINISVSPVQAHQKARLLCGYTSPYLLVWSAALASAAVPGIFPPVTLMKKDLNGNSLPYMPRLKFVDGSVVSDLPIERLMHLYDVNFTIVSQTNPHVVPFLTDRGQDEKLSLTNLPSHLLKSEVQFHGQGVFDYLRKRVRPEILRQLSGQMYTIMAQRYSGDVTIAPNYSLRHFRRMLANPSPEYVREMILEGERATWPKISMIRSHARISKTLERCVRRLKQQNRRAAELKLVSGDTPARP
;
A
#
# COMPACT_ATOMS: atom_id res chain seq x y z
N MET A 1 42.64 0.28 -4.85
CA MET A 1 41.71 1.09 -4.05
C MET A 1 41.44 0.33 -2.74
N ILE A 2 42.10 0.71 -1.65
CA ILE A 2 41.95 0.03 -0.36
C ILE A 2 40.54 0.37 0.15
N LYS A 3 39.65 -0.62 0.24
CA LYS A 3 38.28 -0.41 0.77
C LYS A 3 38.41 0.01 2.23
N ASP A 4 37.94 1.21 2.56
CA ASP A 4 37.90 1.71 3.93
C ASP A 4 37.22 0.65 4.84
N PRO A 5 37.91 0.14 5.88
CA PRO A 5 37.35 -0.91 6.75
C PRO A 5 36.06 -0.47 7.45
N ARG A 6 35.84 0.84 7.63
CA ARG A 6 34.62 1.41 8.21
C ARG A 6 33.39 1.12 7.34
N ILE A 7 33.53 1.15 6.01
CA ILE A 7 32.43 0.83 5.08
C ILE A 7 31.94 -0.60 5.32
N THR A 8 32.84 -1.56 5.48
CA THR A 8 32.47 -2.95 5.74
C THR A 8 31.77 -3.09 7.09
N ARG A 9 32.27 -2.39 8.12
CA ARG A 9 31.65 -2.36 9.45
C ARG A 9 30.21 -1.83 9.40
N PHE A 10 29.98 -0.66 8.78
CA PHE A 10 28.65 -0.06 8.74
C PHE A 10 27.68 -0.84 7.84
N ARG A 11 28.15 -1.48 6.76
CA ARG A 11 27.31 -2.42 5.98
C ARG A 11 26.83 -3.60 6.82
N LYS A 12 27.69 -4.14 7.68
CA LYS A 12 27.31 -5.19 8.64
C LYS A 12 26.29 -4.68 9.67
N MET A 13 26.49 -3.48 10.22
CA MET A 13 25.54 -2.86 11.15
C MET A 13 24.17 -2.61 10.49
N LEU A 14 24.16 -2.15 9.24
CA LEU A 14 22.93 -1.93 8.47
C LEU A 14 22.16 -3.24 8.26
N ALA A 15 22.84 -4.33 7.89
CA ALA A 15 22.21 -5.65 7.71
C ALA A 15 21.72 -6.29 9.02
N GLN A 16 22.35 -5.96 10.15
CA GLN A 16 22.03 -6.53 11.47
C GLN A 16 21.08 -5.65 12.29
N ALA A 17 20.75 -4.45 11.83
CA ALA A 17 19.89 -3.51 12.53
C ALA A 17 18.54 -4.15 12.90
N THR A 18 18.10 -3.93 14.15
CA THR A 18 16.83 -4.45 14.68
C THR A 18 15.74 -3.40 14.78
N ASN A 19 16.08 -2.13 14.54
CA ASN A 19 15.14 -1.02 14.47
C ASN A 19 15.65 0.04 13.49
N TYR A 20 14.73 0.93 13.09
CA TYR A 20 15.04 1.97 12.11
C TYR A 20 16.12 2.95 12.57
N GLU A 21 16.20 3.31 13.86
CA GLU A 21 17.17 4.32 14.31
C GLU A 21 18.61 3.78 14.21
N GLN A 22 18.83 2.51 14.56
CA GLN A 22 20.12 1.84 14.32
C GLN A 22 20.45 1.76 12.83
N TRP A 23 19.46 1.38 12.01
CA TRP A 23 19.62 1.31 10.56
C TRP A 23 19.97 2.68 9.97
N LYS A 24 19.25 3.74 10.37
CA LYS A 24 19.45 5.12 9.93
C LYS A 24 20.82 5.64 10.33
N ALA A 25 21.27 5.39 11.56
CA ALA A 25 22.60 5.81 12.02
C ALA A 25 23.70 5.17 11.15
N ALA A 26 23.65 3.86 10.91
CA ALA A 26 24.60 3.19 10.04
C ALA A 26 24.51 3.65 8.57
N ALA A 27 23.30 3.95 8.10
CA ALA A 27 23.05 4.44 6.74
C ALA A 27 23.63 5.84 6.51
N LEU A 28 23.48 6.77 7.47
CA LEU A 28 24.05 8.11 7.38
C LEU A 28 25.59 8.08 7.36
N GLU A 29 26.22 7.26 8.19
CA GLU A 29 27.67 7.09 8.19
C GLU A 29 28.18 6.52 6.86
N LEU A 30 27.45 5.56 6.27
CA LEU A 30 27.78 5.05 4.93
C LEU A 30 27.60 6.11 3.85
N ASP A 31 26.53 6.89 3.91
CA ASP A 31 26.27 7.95 2.94
C ASP A 31 27.36 9.05 3.01
N PHE A 32 27.88 9.35 4.21
CA PHE A 32 29.03 10.23 4.36
C PHE A 32 30.31 9.62 3.77
N LEU A 33 30.64 8.37 4.10
CA LEU A 33 31.88 7.71 3.63
C LEU A 33 31.88 7.44 2.11
N GLU A 34 30.72 7.26 1.50
CA GLU A 34 30.55 6.98 0.06
C GLU A 34 30.35 8.26 -0.77
N GLY A 35 30.37 9.45 -0.16
CA GLY A 35 30.23 10.74 -0.85
C GLY A 35 28.79 11.11 -1.24
N ASN A 36 27.81 10.39 -0.68
CA ASN A 36 26.39 10.64 -0.95
C ASN A 36 25.88 11.87 -0.19
N ALA A 37 26.53 12.26 0.90
CA ALA A 37 26.21 13.49 1.62
C ALA A 37 26.46 14.74 0.76
N GLU A 38 27.65 14.87 0.15
CA GLU A 38 27.94 15.99 -0.76
C GLU A 38 27.05 15.95 -2.00
N TRP A 39 26.71 14.76 -2.51
CA TRP A 39 25.79 14.64 -3.62
C TRP A 39 24.40 15.22 -3.33
N LYS A 40 23.92 15.20 -2.08
CA LYS A 40 22.62 15.77 -1.72
C LYS A 40 22.63 17.30 -1.72
N GLU A 41 23.77 17.91 -1.41
CA GLU A 41 23.97 19.36 -1.37
C GLU A 41 24.03 19.97 -2.79
N ASP A 42 24.58 19.24 -3.76
CA ASP A 42 24.56 19.67 -5.15
C ASP A 42 23.13 19.64 -5.71
N PHE A 43 22.62 20.79 -6.15
CA PHE A 43 21.28 20.90 -6.73
C PHE A 43 21.21 20.29 -8.14
N ALA A 44 22.30 20.35 -8.91
CA ALA A 44 22.28 19.91 -10.30
C ALA A 44 22.24 18.37 -10.38
N SER A 45 21.40 17.87 -11.30
CA SER A 45 21.29 16.44 -11.59
C SER A 45 20.43 16.21 -12.82
N ASP A 46 20.85 15.34 -13.73
CA ASP A 46 20.06 14.94 -14.91
C ASP A 46 18.80 14.13 -14.56
N LEU A 47 18.70 13.68 -13.30
CA LEU A 47 17.59 12.84 -12.84
C LEU A 47 16.28 13.61 -12.62
N TYR A 48 16.33 14.94 -12.47
CA TYR A 48 15.16 15.80 -12.25
C TYR A 48 15.40 17.22 -12.75
N HIS A 49 14.32 17.94 -13.04
CA HIS A 49 14.38 19.32 -13.54
C HIS A 49 14.58 20.31 -12.40
N TYR A 50 15.83 20.47 -11.96
CA TYR A 50 16.16 21.21 -10.74
C TYR A 50 15.86 22.72 -10.86
N GLU A 51 15.99 23.33 -12.03
CA GLU A 51 15.65 24.74 -12.24
C GLU A 51 14.16 25.00 -11.97
N LEU A 52 13.29 24.14 -12.50
CA LEU A 52 11.84 24.22 -12.27
C LEU A 52 11.50 24.13 -10.77
N ILE A 53 12.14 23.20 -10.04
CA ILE A 53 11.89 23.03 -8.60
C ILE A 53 12.41 24.24 -7.81
N TYR A 54 13.58 24.76 -8.17
CA TYR A 54 14.17 25.94 -7.56
C TYR A 54 13.31 27.20 -7.77
N ASP A 55 12.84 27.45 -8.99
CA ASP A 55 11.97 28.58 -9.30
C ASP A 55 10.67 28.51 -8.51
N ARG A 56 10.08 27.31 -8.41
CA ARG A 56 8.85 27.08 -7.65
C ARG A 56 9.06 27.29 -6.15
N LEU A 57 10.16 26.77 -5.60
CA LEU A 57 10.54 27.00 -4.20
C LEU A 57 10.69 28.49 -3.90
N SER A 58 11.43 29.22 -4.75
CA SER A 58 11.68 30.65 -4.61
C SER A 58 10.38 31.47 -4.65
N ASN A 59 9.50 31.18 -5.62
CA ASN A 59 8.20 31.83 -5.73
C ASN A 59 7.31 31.59 -4.51
N LEU A 60 7.22 30.35 -4.01
CA LEU A 60 6.42 30.02 -2.83
C LEU A 60 6.93 30.73 -1.57
N LYS A 61 8.26 30.82 -1.40
CA LYS A 61 8.87 31.58 -0.30
C LYS A 61 8.53 33.06 -0.40
N GLN A 62 8.67 33.65 -1.58
CA GLN A 62 8.38 35.07 -1.81
C GLN A 62 6.91 35.39 -1.51
N TYR A 63 5.96 34.63 -2.06
CA TYR A 63 4.53 34.89 -1.83
C TYR A 63 4.16 34.77 -0.35
N ARG A 64 4.74 33.80 0.37
CA ARG A 64 4.54 33.67 1.81
C ARG A 64 5.11 34.86 2.59
N GLN A 65 6.34 35.29 2.29
CA GLN A 65 6.99 36.43 2.96
C GLN A 65 6.23 37.75 2.74
N GLN A 66 5.65 37.93 1.56
CA GLN A 66 4.88 39.12 1.20
C GLN A 66 3.42 39.07 1.67
N ASN A 67 2.98 37.97 2.30
CA ASN A 67 1.57 37.68 2.60
C ASN A 67 0.66 37.81 1.35
N ASP A 68 1.16 37.48 0.16
CA ASP A 68 0.39 37.48 -1.08
C ASP A 68 -0.44 36.18 -1.17
N PHE A 69 -1.57 36.20 -0.46
CA PHE A 69 -2.45 35.04 -0.35
C PHE A 69 -3.05 34.61 -1.70
N GLU A 70 -3.33 35.54 -2.60
CA GLU A 70 -3.94 35.22 -3.90
C GLU A 70 -2.97 34.46 -4.79
N ARG A 71 -1.72 34.94 -4.92
CA ARG A 71 -0.70 34.22 -5.70
C ARG A 71 -0.34 32.90 -5.04
N LEU A 72 -0.25 32.84 -3.71
CA LEU A 72 0.04 31.60 -2.99
C LEU A 72 -1.04 30.54 -3.23
N LYS A 73 -2.32 30.91 -3.13
CA LYS A 73 -3.46 30.01 -3.43
C LYS A 73 -3.38 29.47 -4.86
N ARG A 74 -3.19 30.33 -5.86
CA ARG A 74 -3.11 29.91 -7.27
C ARG A 74 -1.91 29.00 -7.52
N ALA A 75 -0.74 29.37 -6.99
CA ALA A 75 0.48 28.59 -7.11
C ALA A 75 0.34 27.17 -6.54
N LEU A 76 -0.39 27.01 -5.42
CA LEU A 76 -0.64 25.70 -4.81
C LEU A 76 -1.76 24.94 -5.53
N ARG A 77 -2.81 25.62 -6.01
CA ARG A 77 -3.93 24.96 -6.69
C ARG A 77 -3.56 24.40 -8.06
N GLU A 78 -2.79 25.16 -8.83
CA GLU A 78 -2.47 24.85 -10.23
C GLU A 78 -1.11 24.15 -10.37
N GLY A 79 -0.17 24.43 -9.47
CA GLY A 79 1.22 23.95 -9.62
C GLY A 79 1.62 22.80 -8.71
N LEU A 80 0.65 22.11 -8.08
CA LEU A 80 0.91 20.87 -7.33
C LEU A 80 0.60 19.66 -8.21
N HIS A 81 1.65 19.11 -8.80
CA HIS A 81 1.63 17.82 -9.48
C HIS A 81 2.42 16.79 -8.67
N HIS A 82 1.96 15.54 -8.66
CA HIS A 82 2.51 14.48 -7.82
C HIS A 82 4.01 14.25 -8.02
N ASP A 83 4.47 14.34 -9.27
CA ASP A 83 5.86 14.12 -9.67
C ASP A 83 6.37 15.30 -10.52
N LEU A 84 6.26 16.51 -9.96
CA LEU A 84 6.73 17.73 -10.61
C LEU A 84 8.23 17.62 -10.91
N GLY A 85 8.61 17.84 -12.16
CA GLY A 85 10.01 17.84 -12.57
C GLY A 85 10.74 16.51 -12.36
N ASN A 86 10.03 15.38 -12.26
CA ASN A 86 10.61 14.05 -11.99
C ASN A 86 11.30 13.95 -10.61
N MET A 87 10.85 14.74 -9.62
CA MET A 87 11.38 14.71 -8.24
C MET A 87 11.16 13.37 -7.50
N GLY A 88 10.27 12.54 -8.05
CA GLY A 88 9.94 11.19 -7.59
C GLY A 88 10.77 10.09 -8.24
N ASN A 89 11.74 10.42 -9.09
CA ASN A 89 12.57 9.44 -9.78
C ASN A 89 13.25 8.47 -8.78
N PRO A 90 13.01 7.15 -8.86
CA PRO A 90 13.59 6.17 -7.95
C PRO A 90 15.12 6.23 -7.84
N ALA A 91 15.82 6.60 -8.92
CA ALA A 91 17.28 6.71 -8.94
C ALA A 91 17.83 7.77 -7.96
N LEU A 92 17.04 8.82 -7.67
CA LEU A 92 17.38 9.81 -6.65
C LEU A 92 17.40 9.20 -5.24
N TYR A 93 16.52 8.23 -4.99
CA TYR A 93 16.31 7.62 -3.67
C TYR A 93 17.12 6.35 -3.45
N THR A 94 17.83 5.85 -4.46
CA THR A 94 18.78 4.73 -4.32
C THR A 94 20.22 5.17 -4.17
N ARG A 95 20.54 6.40 -4.60
CA ARG A 95 21.89 6.96 -4.46
C ARG A 95 22.26 7.26 -3.01
N SER A 96 21.35 7.85 -2.25
CA SER A 96 21.47 8.02 -0.80
C SER A 96 20.55 7.04 -0.09
N ARG A 97 21.01 6.47 1.04
CA ARG A 97 20.16 5.59 1.87
C ARG A 97 19.17 6.39 2.70
N VAL A 98 19.55 7.61 3.11
CA VAL A 98 18.69 8.51 3.88
C VAL A 98 18.48 9.84 3.18
N GLY A 99 17.28 9.96 2.61
CA GLY A 99 16.80 11.21 2.00
C GLY A 99 17.11 11.25 0.52
N THR A 100 17.04 12.43 -0.06
CA THR A 100 17.37 12.70 -1.47
C THR A 100 18.01 14.08 -1.59
N LYS A 101 18.10 14.64 -2.79
CA LYS A 101 18.55 16.01 -3.04
C LYS A 101 17.85 17.00 -2.09
N HIS A 102 18.63 17.86 -1.43
CA HIS A 102 18.10 18.80 -0.44
C HIS A 102 17.11 19.79 -1.05
N LEU A 103 17.31 20.18 -2.31
CA LEU A 103 16.35 21.02 -3.04
C LEU A 103 14.93 20.42 -3.08
N ILE A 104 14.82 19.10 -3.29
CA ILE A 104 13.52 18.40 -3.31
C ILE A 104 12.91 18.40 -1.90
N GLU A 105 13.70 18.05 -0.89
CA GLU A 105 13.25 18.02 0.51
C GLU A 105 12.78 19.40 1.00
N GLU A 106 13.49 20.45 0.60
CA GLU A 106 13.17 21.85 0.93
C GLU A 106 11.92 22.33 0.18
N TYR A 107 11.78 22.01 -1.11
CA TYR A 107 10.58 22.30 -1.88
C TYR A 107 9.33 21.67 -1.25
N ILE A 108 9.37 20.37 -0.95
CA ILE A 108 8.26 19.65 -0.30
C ILE A 108 7.93 20.27 1.06
N THR A 109 8.96 20.64 1.84
CA THR A 109 8.79 21.32 3.13
C THR A 109 8.08 22.65 2.96
N GLN A 110 8.54 23.50 2.03
CA GLN A 110 7.95 24.80 1.76
C GLN A 110 6.50 24.69 1.28
N VAL A 111 6.18 23.71 0.44
CA VAL A 111 4.79 23.44 0.03
C VAL A 111 3.92 23.13 1.23
N CYS A 112 4.36 22.22 2.11
CA CYS A 112 3.59 21.83 3.30
C CYS A 112 3.39 23.01 4.25
N GLU A 113 4.44 23.80 4.50
CA GLU A 113 4.34 24.99 5.35
C GLU A 113 3.40 26.03 4.74
N SER A 114 3.41 26.22 3.42
CA SER A 114 2.48 27.13 2.74
C SER A 114 1.02 26.64 2.83
N LEU A 115 0.79 25.33 2.76
CA LEU A 115 -0.54 24.73 2.95
C LEU A 115 -1.03 24.90 4.39
N ASP A 116 -0.19 24.62 5.38
CA ASP A 116 -0.53 24.83 6.80
C ASP A 116 -0.79 26.32 7.09
N TYR A 117 0.04 27.21 6.53
CA TYR A 117 -0.13 28.66 6.64
C TYR A 117 -1.51 29.12 6.14
N LEU A 118 -1.90 28.71 4.92
CA LEU A 118 -3.23 29.03 4.37
C LEU A 118 -4.38 28.39 5.16
N CYS A 119 -4.19 27.19 5.71
CA CYS A 119 -5.19 26.51 6.52
C CYS A 119 -5.47 27.29 7.81
N ASP A 120 -4.41 27.64 8.54
CA ASP A 120 -4.51 28.09 9.93
C ASP A 120 -4.68 29.62 10.08
N HIS A 121 -4.19 30.41 9.12
CA HIS A 121 -4.25 31.88 9.22
C HIS A 121 -5.55 32.45 8.65
N PRO A 122 -6.18 33.45 9.27
CA PRO A 122 -7.28 34.20 8.65
C PRO A 122 -6.81 34.83 7.33
N VAL A 123 -7.52 34.57 6.24
CA VAL A 123 -7.22 35.13 4.92
C VAL A 123 -8.42 35.96 4.47
N PRO A 124 -8.24 37.27 4.17
CA PRO A 124 -9.34 38.13 3.70
C PRO A 124 -10.06 37.53 2.50
N GLY A 125 -11.41 37.51 2.54
CA GLY A 125 -12.22 36.95 1.45
C GLY A 125 -12.12 35.43 1.29
N PHE A 126 -11.54 34.70 2.24
CA PHE A 126 -11.39 33.24 2.16
C PHE A 126 -11.86 32.56 3.45
N PRO A 127 -13.18 32.48 3.67
CA PRO A 127 -13.79 31.86 4.86
C PRO A 127 -13.53 30.36 4.93
N VAL A 128 -13.80 29.77 6.11
CA VAL A 128 -13.55 28.34 6.40
C VAL A 128 -14.20 27.41 5.38
N TYR A 129 -15.39 27.74 4.88
CA TYR A 129 -16.09 26.95 3.87
C TYR A 129 -15.31 26.89 2.55
N ASP A 130 -14.88 28.05 2.04
CA ASP A 130 -14.12 28.14 0.79
C ASP A 130 -12.74 27.51 0.93
N LYS A 131 -12.10 27.67 2.10
CA LYS A 131 -10.87 26.93 2.44
C LYS A 131 -11.08 25.43 2.34
N LEU A 132 -12.13 24.91 2.99
CA LEU A 132 -12.41 23.49 2.97
C LEU A 132 -12.60 22.96 1.54
N GLN A 133 -13.30 23.72 0.69
CA GLN A 133 -13.47 23.38 -0.72
C GLN A 133 -12.13 23.39 -1.48
N PHE A 134 -11.33 24.45 -1.33
CA PHE A 134 -9.99 24.56 -1.92
C PHE A 134 -9.09 23.37 -1.56
N PHE A 135 -9.03 22.99 -0.27
CA PHE A 135 -8.18 21.89 0.17
C PHE A 135 -8.69 20.53 -0.31
N ARG A 136 -10.01 20.33 -0.39
CA ARG A 136 -10.60 19.12 -0.98
C ARG A 136 -10.24 18.99 -2.45
N ASP A 137 -10.43 20.06 -3.21
CA ASP A 137 -10.20 20.05 -4.66
C ASP A 137 -8.70 19.90 -4.98
N THR A 138 -7.84 20.53 -4.17
CA THR A 138 -6.38 20.37 -4.26
C THR A 138 -5.96 18.94 -3.95
N LEU A 139 -6.56 18.31 -2.93
CA LEU A 139 -6.26 16.93 -2.56
C LEU A 139 -6.77 15.91 -3.58
N THR A 140 -7.96 16.09 -4.14
CA THR A 140 -8.46 15.25 -5.23
C THR A 140 -7.58 15.38 -6.48
N SER A 141 -7.12 16.59 -6.82
CA SER A 141 -6.21 16.79 -7.96
C SER A 141 -4.80 16.27 -7.70
N TYR A 142 -4.29 16.41 -6.48
CA TYR A 142 -2.93 15.99 -6.12
C TYR A 142 -2.82 14.48 -5.90
N GLY A 143 -3.90 13.83 -5.45
CA GLY A 143 -3.99 12.41 -5.19
C GLY A 143 -3.42 11.95 -3.84
N ARG A 144 -3.46 10.63 -3.61
CA ARG A 144 -3.09 9.99 -2.33
C ARG A 144 -2.27 8.72 -2.50
N PRO A 145 -1.44 8.38 -1.50
CA PRO A 145 -0.77 7.09 -1.43
C PRO A 145 -1.75 5.98 -1.06
N THR A 146 -1.47 4.77 -1.54
CA THR A 146 -2.14 3.53 -1.10
C THR A 146 -1.13 2.45 -0.73
N LEU A 147 -1.50 1.59 0.21
CA LEU A 147 -0.75 0.37 0.54
C LEU A 147 -1.46 -0.84 -0.07
N LEU A 148 -0.73 -1.61 -0.87
CA LEU A 148 -1.19 -2.81 -1.55
C LEU A 148 -0.49 -4.03 -0.95
N LEU A 149 -1.26 -4.94 -0.36
CA LEU A 149 -0.78 -6.18 0.24
C LEU A 149 -1.12 -7.34 -0.68
N SER A 150 -0.11 -7.95 -1.29
CA SER A 150 -0.32 -9.04 -2.24
C SER A 150 -0.55 -10.39 -1.58
N GLY A 151 -0.78 -11.42 -2.40
CA GLY A 151 -0.76 -12.80 -1.94
C GLY A 151 0.63 -13.29 -1.50
N GLY A 152 0.68 -14.52 -0.97
CA GLY A 152 1.96 -15.12 -0.54
C GLY A 152 1.87 -16.25 0.49
N ALA A 153 0.66 -16.76 0.81
CA ALA A 153 0.45 -17.74 1.88
C ALA A 153 1.09 -17.28 3.21
N SER A 154 1.72 -18.16 3.99
CA SER A 154 2.32 -17.76 5.28
C SER A 154 3.50 -16.77 5.17
N LEU A 155 4.05 -16.54 3.97
CA LEU A 155 5.04 -15.47 3.74
C LEU A 155 4.44 -14.08 3.90
N GLY A 156 3.10 -13.97 3.81
CA GLY A 156 2.37 -12.73 4.03
C GLY A 156 2.56 -12.13 5.43
N MET A 157 3.07 -12.87 6.41
CA MET A 157 3.45 -12.32 7.72
C MET A 157 4.46 -11.16 7.59
N PHE A 158 5.22 -11.12 6.50
CA PHE A 158 6.06 -9.98 6.09
C PHE A 158 5.33 -8.64 6.08
N HIS A 159 4.05 -8.63 5.68
CA HIS A 159 3.25 -7.41 5.59
C HIS A 159 3.11 -6.69 6.94
N PHE A 160 3.09 -7.42 8.06
CA PHE A 160 3.08 -6.81 9.39
C PHE A 160 4.33 -5.95 9.62
N GLY A 161 5.50 -6.39 9.15
CA GLY A 161 6.74 -5.61 9.20
C GLY A 161 6.69 -4.34 8.37
N VAL A 162 6.12 -4.42 7.16
CA VAL A 162 5.89 -3.24 6.31
C VAL A 162 4.93 -2.26 6.97
N ILE A 163 3.82 -2.75 7.52
CA ILE A 163 2.85 -1.94 8.25
C ILE A 163 3.51 -1.26 9.44
N LYS A 164 4.28 -2.00 10.25
CA LYS A 164 5.01 -1.48 11.40
C LYS A 164 5.94 -0.35 11.02
N ALA A 165 6.84 -0.57 10.04
CA ALA A 165 7.80 0.44 9.61
C ALA A 165 7.13 1.70 9.06
N LEU A 166 6.03 1.56 8.32
CA LEU A 166 5.26 2.71 7.83
C LEU A 166 4.51 3.42 8.96
N TRP A 167 3.91 2.69 9.89
CA TRP A 167 3.18 3.25 11.02
C TRP A 167 4.09 4.01 11.98
N GLU A 168 5.24 3.43 12.37
CA GLU A 168 6.22 4.06 13.28
C GLU A 168 6.75 5.40 12.75
N LYS A 169 6.76 5.60 11.42
CA LYS A 169 7.18 6.85 10.79
C LYS A 169 6.03 7.74 10.35
N GLY A 170 4.79 7.40 10.75
CA GLY A 170 3.60 8.17 10.39
C GLY A 170 3.36 8.20 8.88
N LEU A 171 3.78 7.16 8.15
CA LEU A 171 3.69 7.01 6.69
C LEU A 171 2.63 6.01 6.24
N LEU A 172 2.00 5.26 7.15
CA LEU A 172 0.92 4.33 6.82
C LEU A 172 -0.22 5.05 6.06
N PRO A 173 -0.60 4.60 4.85
CA PRO A 173 -1.72 5.18 4.09
C PRO A 173 -3.09 4.85 4.69
N GLN A 174 -4.09 5.69 4.43
CA GLN A 174 -5.49 5.42 4.82
C GLN A 174 -6.20 4.46 3.85
N VAL A 175 -5.78 4.42 2.58
CA VAL A 175 -6.33 3.50 1.57
C VAL A 175 -5.47 2.26 1.51
N ILE A 176 -6.02 1.14 1.94
CA ILE A 176 -5.32 -0.14 2.00
C ILE A 176 -6.08 -1.14 1.12
N ALA A 177 -5.36 -1.86 0.28
CA ALA A 177 -5.91 -2.92 -0.55
C ALA A 177 -5.17 -4.23 -0.29
N GLY A 178 -5.92 -5.34 -0.27
CA GLY A 178 -5.38 -6.65 -0.01
C GLY A 178 -5.99 -7.73 -0.89
N SER A 179 -5.18 -8.73 -1.22
CA SER A 179 -5.56 -9.94 -1.96
C SER A 179 -5.00 -11.17 -1.25
N SER A 180 -5.79 -12.24 -1.13
CA SER A 180 -5.40 -13.48 -0.43
C SER A 180 -4.96 -13.22 1.01
N ILE A 181 -3.76 -13.64 1.44
CA ILE A 181 -3.22 -13.31 2.76
C ILE A 181 -3.14 -11.80 3.02
N GLY A 182 -2.87 -11.00 1.99
CA GLY A 182 -2.89 -9.54 2.06
C GLY A 182 -4.28 -9.00 2.39
N ALA A 183 -5.36 -9.66 1.95
CA ALA A 183 -6.74 -9.29 2.33
C ALA A 183 -7.03 -9.57 3.80
N ILE A 184 -6.48 -10.67 4.34
CA ILE A 184 -6.58 -10.99 5.77
C ILE A 184 -5.90 -9.90 6.59
N ILE A 185 -4.66 -9.55 6.25
CA ILE A 185 -3.90 -8.53 6.98
C ILE A 185 -4.50 -7.14 6.81
N ALA A 186 -5.00 -6.79 5.62
CA ALA A 186 -5.76 -5.56 5.40
C ALA A 186 -7.03 -5.52 6.26
N GLY A 187 -7.76 -6.64 6.38
CA GLY A 187 -8.94 -6.75 7.23
C GLY A 187 -8.62 -6.55 8.72
N ILE A 188 -7.55 -7.18 9.22
CA ILE A 188 -7.06 -6.98 10.60
C ILE A 188 -6.67 -5.51 10.81
N LEU A 189 -5.86 -4.93 9.93
CA LEU A 189 -5.46 -3.53 10.01
C LEU A 189 -6.65 -2.56 9.94
N GLY A 190 -7.70 -2.93 9.21
CA GLY A 190 -8.91 -2.13 9.05
C GLY A 190 -9.74 -1.96 10.31
N VAL A 191 -9.62 -2.89 11.27
CA VAL A 191 -10.40 -2.87 12.52
C VAL A 191 -9.59 -2.41 13.74
N HIS A 192 -8.26 -2.39 13.66
CA HIS A 192 -7.38 -1.94 14.74
C HIS A 192 -7.02 -0.46 14.59
N THR A 193 -7.32 0.39 15.56
CA THR A 193 -6.93 1.82 15.59
C THR A 193 -5.41 2.01 15.67
N ASP A 194 -4.90 3.22 15.45
CA ASP A 194 -3.44 3.48 15.54
C ASP A 194 -2.84 3.12 16.91
N ALA A 195 -3.63 3.18 17.99
CA ALA A 195 -3.21 2.80 19.34
C ALA A 195 -3.17 1.27 19.55
N GLU A 196 -3.94 0.51 18.78
CA GLU A 196 -4.05 -0.95 18.85
C GLU A 196 -3.04 -1.65 17.91
N ILE A 197 -2.40 -0.92 16.98
CA ILE A 197 -1.39 -1.48 16.07
C ILE A 197 -0.22 -2.17 16.79
N PRO A 198 0.35 -1.65 17.89
CA PRO A 198 1.41 -2.36 18.62
C PRO A 198 1.01 -3.76 19.07
N GLU A 199 -0.23 -3.91 19.57
CA GLU A 199 -0.78 -5.21 19.99
C GLU A 199 -1.04 -6.10 18.77
N MET A 200 -1.51 -5.52 17.66
CA MET A 200 -1.65 -6.21 16.36
C MET A 200 -0.31 -6.79 15.85
N LEU A 201 0.83 -6.25 16.26
CA LEU A 201 2.14 -6.69 15.79
C LEU A 201 2.76 -7.79 16.67
N VAL A 202 2.13 -8.13 17.79
CA VAL A 202 2.56 -9.23 18.67
C VAL A 202 2.06 -10.56 18.09
N PRO A 203 2.93 -11.51 17.72
CA PRO A 203 2.49 -12.78 17.15
C PRO A 203 1.52 -13.56 18.05
N GLU A 204 1.71 -13.46 19.37
CA GLU A 204 0.91 -14.11 20.39
C GLU A 204 -0.54 -13.59 20.48
N SER A 205 -0.81 -12.36 20.03
CA SER A 205 -2.16 -11.78 20.07
C SER A 205 -3.08 -12.33 18.98
N HIS A 206 -2.52 -13.06 18.01
CA HIS A 206 -3.28 -13.57 16.87
C HIS A 206 -3.55 -15.05 16.97
N ASN A 207 -4.74 -15.47 16.56
CA ASN A 207 -4.91 -16.86 16.20
C ASN A 207 -4.14 -17.13 14.89
N LEU A 208 -3.02 -17.84 14.99
CA LEU A 208 -2.18 -18.22 13.85
C LEU A 208 -2.55 -19.61 13.28
N LYS A 209 -3.57 -20.28 13.83
CA LYS A 209 -4.00 -21.64 13.43
C LYS A 209 -4.91 -21.61 12.21
N ALA A 210 -4.43 -21.01 11.13
CA ALA A 210 -5.16 -20.93 9.86
C ALA A 210 -5.03 -22.19 8.99
N TRP A 211 -3.95 -22.96 9.17
CA TRP A 211 -3.58 -24.09 8.31
C TRP A 211 -3.88 -25.44 8.97
N LYS A 212 -4.99 -26.07 8.56
CA LYS A 212 -5.33 -27.45 8.95
C LYS A 212 -5.57 -28.30 7.71
N TRP A 213 -4.65 -29.23 7.46
CA TRP A 213 -4.67 -30.13 6.31
C TRP A 213 -5.79 -31.19 6.45
N ARG A 214 -6.60 -31.38 5.39
CA ARG A 214 -7.69 -32.37 5.34
C ARG A 214 -7.39 -33.58 4.43
N GLY A 215 -6.22 -33.61 3.77
CA GLY A 215 -5.79 -34.72 2.91
C GLY A 215 -6.28 -34.65 1.45
N LEU A 216 -5.60 -35.37 0.57
CA LEU A 216 -5.86 -35.38 -0.89
C LEU A 216 -7.22 -35.97 -1.28
N LEU A 217 -7.74 -36.94 -0.50
CA LEU A 217 -9.07 -37.53 -0.71
C LEU A 217 -10.21 -36.51 -0.58
N SER A 218 -10.05 -35.51 0.29
CA SER A 218 -11.03 -34.43 0.51
C SER A 218 -11.09 -33.46 -0.67
N ALA A 219 -9.99 -33.27 -1.39
CA ALA A 219 -9.95 -32.47 -2.61
C ALA A 219 -10.69 -33.14 -3.79
N MET A 220 -10.55 -34.47 -3.93
CA MET A 220 -11.31 -35.23 -4.94
C MET A 220 -12.83 -35.20 -4.69
N ARG A 221 -13.27 -35.01 -3.43
CA ARG A 221 -14.68 -34.83 -3.06
C ARG A 221 -15.18 -33.38 -3.19
N GLY A 222 -14.36 -32.45 -3.69
CA GLY A 222 -14.73 -31.05 -3.89
C GLY A 222 -14.76 -30.18 -2.62
N THR A 223 -14.25 -30.68 -1.50
CA THR A 223 -14.27 -29.97 -0.20
C THR A 223 -12.98 -29.16 0.08
N GLY A 224 -12.00 -29.23 -0.82
CA GLY A 224 -10.68 -28.59 -0.68
C GLY A 224 -9.64 -29.44 0.08
N LEU A 225 -8.38 -29.05 -0.05
CA LEU A 225 -7.24 -29.66 0.67
C LEU A 225 -7.15 -29.21 2.14
N MET A 226 -7.74 -28.06 2.45
CA MET A 226 -7.64 -27.42 3.76
C MET A 226 -9.00 -27.14 4.39
N ASP A 227 -9.03 -27.09 5.72
CA ASP A 227 -10.22 -26.83 6.51
C ASP A 227 -10.63 -25.35 6.49
N GLN A 228 -11.61 -25.00 5.68
CA GLN A 228 -12.16 -23.65 5.60
C GLN A 228 -12.81 -23.17 6.90
N ASP A 229 -13.41 -24.07 7.69
CA ASP A 229 -14.08 -23.68 8.95
C ASP A 229 -13.06 -23.23 10.01
N THR A 230 -11.87 -23.83 9.99
CA THR A 230 -10.76 -23.42 10.84
C THR A 230 -10.23 -22.04 10.43
N LEU A 231 -10.04 -21.80 9.14
CA LEU A 231 -9.68 -20.46 8.63
C LEU A 231 -10.77 -19.43 8.96
N ARG A 232 -12.05 -19.77 8.79
CA ARG A 232 -13.18 -18.89 9.11
C ARG A 232 -13.18 -18.49 10.59
N ARG A 233 -12.97 -19.43 11.52
CA ARG A 233 -12.88 -19.12 12.95
C ARG A 233 -11.70 -18.20 13.26
N CYS A 234 -10.52 -18.53 12.74
CA CYS A 234 -9.33 -17.70 12.83
C CYS A 234 -9.58 -16.25 12.35
N LEU A 235 -10.26 -16.07 11.21
CA LEU A 235 -10.60 -14.74 10.70
C LEU A 235 -11.61 -14.00 11.57
N ARG A 236 -12.64 -14.69 12.08
CA ARG A 236 -13.63 -14.07 12.97
C ARG A 236 -13.04 -13.67 14.32
N GLU A 237 -12.09 -14.44 14.85
CA GLU A 237 -11.40 -14.11 16.09
C GLU A 237 -10.47 -12.89 15.93
N ASN A 238 -9.73 -12.80 14.82
CA ASN A 238 -8.78 -11.69 14.60
C ASN A 238 -9.44 -10.40 14.07
N ILE A 239 -10.52 -10.51 13.27
CA ILE A 239 -11.18 -9.35 12.65
C ILE A 239 -12.45 -8.96 13.40
N GLY A 240 -13.17 -9.92 13.98
CA GLY A 240 -14.52 -9.68 14.51
C GLY A 240 -15.59 -9.59 13.41
N ASP A 241 -16.83 -9.38 13.83
CA ASP A 241 -17.98 -9.22 12.93
C ASP A 241 -18.17 -7.75 12.52
N TYR A 242 -17.12 -7.09 12.00
CA TYR A 242 -17.22 -5.74 11.44
C TYR A 242 -17.62 -5.76 9.97
N THR A 243 -18.46 -4.79 9.57
CA THR A 243 -18.67 -4.46 8.16
C THR A 243 -17.59 -3.51 7.63
N PHE A 244 -17.49 -3.34 6.32
CA PHE A 244 -16.57 -2.36 5.72
C PHE A 244 -16.85 -0.93 6.20
N GLU A 245 -18.13 -0.58 6.35
CA GLU A 245 -18.53 0.72 6.88
C GLU A 245 -18.15 0.89 8.36
N GLU A 246 -18.44 -0.10 9.21
CA GLU A 246 -18.12 -0.05 10.64
C GLU A 246 -16.61 0.01 10.87
N ALA A 247 -15.83 -0.77 10.12
CA ALA A 247 -14.37 -0.74 10.16
C ALA A 247 -13.82 0.65 9.80
N TYR A 248 -14.35 1.27 8.73
CA TYR A 248 -13.97 2.63 8.34
C TYR A 248 -14.37 3.67 9.39
N GLN A 249 -15.57 3.58 9.97
CA GLN A 249 -15.99 4.50 11.03
C GLN A 249 -15.11 4.40 12.27
N ARG A 250 -14.65 3.19 12.61
CA ARG A 250 -13.77 2.92 13.76
C ARG A 250 -12.36 3.48 13.54
N THR A 251 -11.75 3.23 12.38
CA THR A 251 -10.32 3.47 12.17
C THR A 251 -9.99 4.61 11.21
N GLY A 252 -10.96 5.03 10.39
CA GLY A 252 -10.75 5.95 9.27
C GLY A 252 -9.99 5.34 8.09
N ARG A 253 -9.69 4.03 8.12
CA ARG A 253 -8.96 3.35 7.04
C ARG A 253 -9.92 2.71 6.05
N SER A 254 -9.77 3.07 4.78
CA SER A 254 -10.52 2.50 3.67
C SER A 254 -9.87 1.20 3.22
N ILE A 255 -10.36 0.07 3.73
CA ILE A 255 -9.92 -1.25 3.32
C ILE A 255 -10.64 -1.73 2.06
N ASN A 256 -9.88 -2.38 1.18
CA ASN A 256 -10.32 -2.83 -0.13
C ASN A 256 -9.87 -4.29 -0.33
N ILE A 257 -10.80 -5.19 -0.66
CA ILE A 257 -10.51 -6.62 -0.80
C ILE A 257 -10.93 -7.09 -2.20
N SER A 258 -9.99 -7.66 -2.95
CA SER A 258 -10.24 -8.25 -4.26
C SER A 258 -10.86 -9.65 -4.13
N VAL A 259 -11.94 -9.91 -4.88
CA VAL A 259 -12.57 -11.24 -4.99
C VAL A 259 -12.94 -11.57 -6.43
N SER A 260 -12.84 -12.85 -6.78
CA SER A 260 -13.18 -13.35 -8.12
C SER A 260 -14.43 -14.23 -8.07
N PRO A 261 -15.48 -13.97 -8.86
CA PRO A 261 -16.64 -14.85 -8.92
C PRO A 261 -16.29 -16.18 -9.62
N VAL A 262 -16.91 -17.29 -9.19
CA VAL A 262 -16.73 -18.61 -9.83
C VAL A 262 -17.38 -18.66 -11.21
N GLN A 263 -18.47 -17.91 -11.41
CA GLN A 263 -19.25 -17.94 -12.65
C GLN A 263 -18.59 -17.08 -13.74
N ALA A 264 -18.44 -17.65 -14.94
CA ALA A 264 -17.71 -17.04 -16.06
C ALA A 264 -18.28 -15.70 -16.57
N HIS A 265 -19.55 -15.40 -16.28
CA HIS A 265 -20.23 -14.20 -16.77
C HIS A 265 -20.05 -12.97 -15.86
N GLN A 266 -19.20 -13.05 -14.84
CA GLN A 266 -18.96 -11.94 -13.91
C GLN A 266 -17.47 -11.58 -13.83
N LYS A 267 -17.20 -10.28 -13.76
CA LYS A 267 -15.84 -9.76 -13.56
C LYS A 267 -15.47 -9.76 -12.08
N ALA A 268 -14.17 -9.76 -11.79
CA ALA A 268 -13.65 -9.58 -10.43
C ALA A 268 -14.20 -8.29 -9.80
N ARG A 269 -14.41 -8.34 -8.48
CA ARG A 269 -14.97 -7.24 -7.70
C ARG A 269 -13.97 -6.75 -6.67
N LEU A 270 -13.92 -5.43 -6.49
CA LEU A 270 -13.23 -4.81 -5.37
C LEU A 270 -14.28 -4.46 -4.32
N LEU A 271 -14.21 -5.16 -3.17
CA LEU A 271 -15.11 -4.96 -2.04
C LEU A 271 -14.53 -3.88 -1.13
N CYS A 272 -15.28 -2.81 -0.87
CA CYS A 272 -14.87 -1.72 0.01
C CYS A 272 -16.07 -0.99 0.60
N GLY A 273 -15.81 0.07 1.38
CA GLY A 273 -16.87 0.90 1.98
C GLY A 273 -17.81 1.56 0.95
N TYR A 274 -17.35 1.83 -0.26
CA TYR A 274 -18.18 2.42 -1.32
C TYR A 274 -19.03 1.39 -2.08
N THR A 275 -18.43 0.25 -2.43
CA THR A 275 -19.08 -0.75 -3.29
C THR A 275 -19.88 -1.77 -2.48
N SER A 276 -19.52 -1.97 -1.22
CA SER A 276 -20.06 -3.04 -0.37
C SER A 276 -20.00 -2.71 1.13
N PRO A 277 -20.58 -1.58 1.57
CA PRO A 277 -20.47 -1.08 2.95
C PRO A 277 -20.91 -2.09 4.01
N TYR A 278 -21.98 -2.85 3.74
CA TYR A 278 -22.62 -3.74 4.71
C TYR A 278 -22.08 -5.18 4.72
N LEU A 279 -21.09 -5.49 3.86
CA LEU A 279 -20.46 -6.81 3.85
C LEU A 279 -19.54 -6.97 5.07
N LEU A 280 -19.51 -8.17 5.65
CA LEU A 280 -18.61 -8.53 6.73
C LEU A 280 -17.17 -8.72 6.22
N VAL A 281 -16.22 -8.02 6.81
CA VAL A 281 -14.81 -7.98 6.39
C VAL A 281 -14.18 -9.37 6.45
N TRP A 282 -14.42 -10.14 7.51
CA TRP A 282 -13.90 -11.51 7.62
C TRP A 282 -14.37 -12.42 6.48
N SER A 283 -15.60 -12.22 5.99
CA SER A 283 -16.18 -13.05 4.92
C SER A 283 -15.56 -12.69 3.56
N ALA A 284 -15.26 -11.41 3.34
CA ALA A 284 -14.52 -10.94 2.17
C ALA A 284 -13.07 -11.46 2.19
N ALA A 285 -12.39 -11.39 3.34
CA ALA A 285 -11.05 -11.95 3.49
C ALA A 285 -11.02 -13.47 3.28
N LEU A 286 -12.02 -14.20 3.79
CA LEU A 286 -12.17 -15.64 3.57
C LEU A 286 -12.34 -15.98 2.08
N ALA A 287 -13.20 -15.23 1.37
CA ALA A 287 -13.39 -15.40 -0.06
C ALA A 287 -12.12 -15.07 -0.85
N SER A 288 -11.43 -13.99 -0.47
CA SER A 288 -10.18 -13.57 -1.11
C SER A 288 -9.03 -14.54 -0.86
N ALA A 289 -9.03 -15.31 0.24
CA ALA A 289 -8.04 -16.35 0.52
C ALA A 289 -8.44 -17.75 0.00
N ALA A 290 -9.61 -17.89 -0.63
CA ALA A 290 -10.13 -19.16 -1.10
C ALA A 290 -9.52 -19.55 -2.46
N VAL A 291 -8.25 -19.97 -2.44
CA VAL A 291 -7.52 -20.42 -3.65
C VAL A 291 -8.20 -21.65 -4.25
N PRO A 292 -8.56 -21.64 -5.56
CA PRO A 292 -9.14 -22.80 -6.24
C PRO A 292 -8.31 -24.07 -6.04
N GLY A 293 -8.97 -25.16 -5.62
CA GLY A 293 -8.33 -26.46 -5.34
C GLY A 293 -7.80 -26.60 -3.91
N ILE A 294 -7.43 -25.51 -3.22
CA ILE A 294 -6.99 -25.54 -1.82
C ILE A 294 -8.19 -25.38 -0.88
N PHE A 295 -9.02 -24.37 -1.13
CA PHE A 295 -10.22 -24.07 -0.35
C PHE A 295 -11.47 -24.05 -1.24
N PRO A 296 -12.65 -24.42 -0.72
CA PRO A 296 -13.89 -24.37 -1.46
C PRO A 296 -14.35 -22.90 -1.69
N PRO A 297 -15.11 -22.61 -2.76
CA PRO A 297 -15.64 -21.27 -2.99
C PRO A 297 -16.58 -20.78 -1.87
N VAL A 298 -16.51 -19.48 -1.57
CA VAL A 298 -17.15 -18.84 -0.42
C VAL A 298 -18.36 -18.00 -0.85
N THR A 299 -19.44 -18.06 -0.09
CA THR A 299 -20.55 -17.10 -0.17
C THR A 299 -20.28 -15.97 0.82
N LEU A 300 -20.30 -14.72 0.33
CA LEU A 300 -20.07 -13.52 1.15
C LEU A 300 -21.20 -13.33 2.16
N MET A 301 -20.90 -12.69 3.28
CA MET A 301 -21.88 -12.43 4.35
C MET A 301 -22.06 -10.92 4.53
N LYS A 302 -23.27 -10.47 4.85
CA LYS A 302 -23.61 -9.08 5.19
C LYS A 302 -24.30 -8.98 6.53
N LYS A 303 -24.33 -7.79 7.12
CA LYS A 303 -25.26 -7.48 8.21
C LYS A 303 -26.60 -6.99 7.66
N ASP A 304 -27.69 -7.37 8.32
CA ASP A 304 -28.99 -6.74 8.14
C ASP A 304 -29.16 -5.50 9.05
N LEU A 305 -30.33 -4.87 9.00
CA LEU A 305 -30.66 -3.71 9.82
C LEU A 305 -30.68 -4.01 11.33
N ASN A 306 -30.85 -5.28 11.70
CA ASN A 306 -30.89 -5.75 13.08
C ASN A 306 -29.50 -6.22 13.57
N GLY A 307 -28.46 -6.12 12.73
CA GLY A 307 -27.11 -6.59 13.04
C GLY A 307 -26.88 -8.09 12.83
N ASN A 308 -27.86 -8.85 12.33
CA ASN A 308 -27.72 -10.28 12.07
C ASN A 308 -26.92 -10.56 10.80
N SER A 309 -26.16 -11.66 10.80
CA SER A 309 -25.39 -12.10 9.64
C SER A 309 -26.26 -12.87 8.65
N LEU A 310 -26.32 -12.40 7.40
CA LEU A 310 -27.06 -13.02 6.30
C LEU A 310 -26.19 -13.22 5.06
N PRO A 311 -26.45 -14.25 4.22
CA PRO A 311 -25.74 -14.41 2.95
C PRO A 311 -25.98 -13.25 1.98
N TYR A 312 -24.90 -12.75 1.37
CA TYR A 312 -24.96 -11.79 0.28
C TYR A 312 -25.01 -12.53 -1.06
N MET A 313 -26.11 -12.33 -1.80
CA MET A 313 -26.35 -12.96 -3.10
C MET A 313 -26.07 -14.49 -3.06
N PRO A 314 -26.89 -15.29 -2.36
CA PRO A 314 -26.57 -16.68 -1.98
C PRO A 314 -26.27 -17.63 -3.17
N ARG A 315 -26.70 -17.28 -4.39
CA ARG A 315 -26.40 -18.04 -5.60
C ARG A 315 -25.01 -17.75 -6.19
N LEU A 316 -24.32 -16.73 -5.69
CA LEU A 316 -22.96 -16.38 -6.10
C LEU A 316 -21.96 -16.96 -5.12
N LYS A 317 -20.87 -17.48 -5.69
CA LYS A 317 -19.70 -17.93 -4.94
C LYS A 317 -18.47 -17.22 -5.46
N PHE A 318 -17.56 -16.92 -4.55
CA PHE A 318 -16.34 -16.19 -4.79
C PHE A 318 -15.13 -17.03 -4.39
N VAL A 319 -14.01 -16.78 -5.07
CA VAL A 319 -12.69 -17.38 -4.85
C VAL A 319 -11.64 -16.28 -4.82
N ASP A 320 -10.40 -16.68 -4.63
CA ASP A 320 -9.26 -15.79 -4.45
C ASP A 320 -9.17 -14.69 -5.53
N GLY A 321 -8.97 -13.45 -5.08
CA GLY A 321 -8.86 -12.26 -5.93
C GLY A 321 -7.62 -12.26 -6.80
N SER A 322 -6.51 -12.86 -6.33
CA SER A 322 -5.22 -12.95 -7.02
C SER A 322 -5.27 -13.73 -8.34
N VAL A 323 -6.29 -14.56 -8.52
CA VAL A 323 -6.50 -15.34 -9.75
C VAL A 323 -6.80 -14.43 -10.96
N VAL A 324 -7.39 -13.25 -10.71
CA VAL A 324 -7.83 -12.32 -11.77
C VAL A 324 -7.23 -10.91 -11.61
N SER A 325 -7.09 -10.41 -10.38
CA SER A 325 -6.52 -9.09 -10.10
C SER A 325 -5.96 -9.03 -8.67
N ASP A 326 -4.68 -9.38 -8.52
CA ASP A 326 -3.95 -9.30 -7.26
C ASP A 326 -3.74 -7.84 -6.79
N LEU A 327 -3.54 -6.90 -7.72
CA LEU A 327 -3.33 -5.47 -7.43
C LEU A 327 -4.34 -4.59 -8.20
N PRO A 328 -5.45 -4.14 -7.57
CA PRO A 328 -6.54 -3.44 -8.24
C PRO A 328 -6.26 -1.92 -8.41
N ILE A 329 -5.09 -1.55 -8.91
CA ILE A 329 -4.60 -0.15 -8.95
C ILE A 329 -5.59 0.77 -9.65
N GLU A 330 -6.01 0.47 -10.88
CA GLU A 330 -6.95 1.32 -11.65
C GLU A 330 -8.24 1.59 -10.90
N ARG A 331 -8.79 0.57 -10.22
CA ARG A 331 -10.02 0.72 -9.44
C ARG A 331 -9.81 1.63 -8.24
N LEU A 332 -8.65 1.57 -7.59
CA LEU A 332 -8.31 2.45 -6.48
C LEU A 332 -8.06 3.88 -6.94
N MET A 333 -7.46 4.09 -8.12
CA MET A 333 -7.33 5.41 -8.74
C MET A 333 -8.71 6.04 -8.93
N HIS A 334 -9.69 5.27 -9.42
CA HIS A 334 -11.06 5.75 -9.63
C HIS A 334 -11.86 6.02 -8.35
N LEU A 335 -11.66 5.22 -7.29
CA LEU A 335 -12.48 5.32 -6.07
C LEU A 335 -11.90 6.27 -5.01
N TYR A 336 -10.58 6.47 -5.01
CA TYR A 336 -9.88 7.14 -3.90
C TYR A 336 -8.88 8.20 -4.35
N ASP A 337 -8.84 8.53 -5.65
CA ASP A 337 -7.85 9.45 -6.24
C ASP A 337 -6.41 9.01 -5.93
N VAL A 338 -6.16 7.69 -5.96
CA VAL A 338 -4.82 7.14 -5.72
C VAL A 338 -3.91 7.47 -6.89
N ASN A 339 -2.67 7.85 -6.60
CA ASN A 339 -1.64 8.07 -7.62
C ASN A 339 -0.23 7.65 -7.20
N PHE A 340 -0.07 7.16 -5.97
CA PHE A 340 1.18 6.59 -5.49
C PHE A 340 0.93 5.26 -4.82
N THR A 341 1.62 4.22 -5.27
CA THR A 341 1.36 2.84 -4.89
C THR A 341 2.55 2.26 -4.14
N ILE A 342 2.32 1.87 -2.89
CA ILE A 342 3.27 1.14 -2.05
C ILE A 342 2.83 -0.33 -2.08
N VAL A 343 3.55 -1.17 -2.81
CA VAL A 343 3.24 -2.61 -2.94
C VAL A 343 4.14 -3.39 -1.99
N SER A 344 3.54 -4.11 -1.04
CA SER A 344 4.21 -5.18 -0.31
C SER A 344 3.97 -6.48 -1.06
N GLN A 345 5.01 -6.99 -1.72
CA GLN A 345 4.91 -8.13 -2.63
C GLN A 345 5.50 -9.39 -1.99
N THR A 346 4.65 -10.36 -1.65
CA THR A 346 5.07 -11.65 -1.07
C THR A 346 4.79 -12.85 -1.96
N ASN A 347 4.36 -12.67 -3.21
CA ASN A 347 4.07 -13.82 -4.06
C ASN A 347 5.36 -14.61 -4.38
N PRO A 348 5.44 -15.90 -3.99
CA PRO A 348 6.64 -16.73 -4.16
C PRO A 348 7.06 -16.90 -5.62
N HIS A 349 6.10 -16.83 -6.53
CA HIS A 349 6.30 -16.96 -7.98
C HIS A 349 6.59 -15.64 -8.69
N VAL A 350 6.45 -14.50 -8.00
CA VAL A 350 6.68 -13.16 -8.56
C VAL A 350 7.98 -12.57 -8.04
N VAL A 351 8.22 -12.65 -6.73
CA VAL A 351 9.38 -12.03 -6.07
C VAL A 351 10.72 -12.41 -6.72
N PRO A 352 10.99 -13.66 -7.13
CA PRO A 352 12.24 -14.00 -7.82
C PRO A 352 12.42 -13.31 -9.18
N PHE A 353 11.34 -12.85 -9.79
CA PHE A 353 11.31 -12.18 -11.09
C PHE A 353 11.16 -10.67 -10.98
N LEU A 354 10.97 -10.12 -9.78
CA LEU A 354 10.97 -8.67 -9.57
C LEU A 354 12.36 -8.12 -9.87
N THR A 355 12.42 -7.21 -10.82
CA THR A 355 13.54 -6.30 -11.01
C THR A 355 13.39 -5.15 -10.01
N ASP A 356 14.41 -4.91 -9.19
CA ASP A 356 14.44 -3.74 -8.29
C ASP A 356 14.53 -2.48 -9.16
N ARG A 357 13.39 -1.81 -9.38
CA ARG A 357 13.34 -0.52 -10.07
C ARG A 357 14.03 0.51 -9.17
N GLY A 358 15.25 0.90 -9.52
CA GLY A 358 16.00 1.92 -8.79
C GLY A 358 17.52 1.78 -8.83
N GLN A 359 18.09 0.61 -9.17
CA GLN A 359 19.49 0.58 -9.58
C GLN A 359 19.56 1.09 -11.02
N ASP A 360 20.43 2.08 -11.28
CA ASP A 360 20.64 2.72 -12.57
C ASP A 360 20.15 1.86 -13.75
N GLU A 361 19.18 2.37 -14.52
CA GLU A 361 18.70 1.73 -15.76
C GLU A 361 19.84 1.49 -16.79
N LYS A 362 21.03 2.04 -16.53
CA LYS A 362 22.30 1.66 -17.16
C LYS A 362 22.72 0.27 -16.65
N LEU A 363 22.18 -0.74 -17.32
CA LEU A 363 22.52 -2.16 -17.21
C LEU A 363 24.00 -2.38 -16.86
N SER A 364 24.27 -2.95 -15.68
CA SER A 364 25.55 -3.59 -15.44
C SER A 364 25.66 -4.81 -16.36
N LEU A 365 26.67 -4.84 -17.23
CA LEU A 365 26.90 -5.89 -18.24
C LEU A 365 26.84 -7.31 -17.65
N THR A 366 27.13 -7.47 -16.36
CA THR A 366 27.12 -8.77 -15.66
C THR A 366 25.73 -9.35 -15.42
N ASN A 367 24.69 -8.51 -15.34
CA ASN A 367 23.33 -8.96 -14.99
C ASN A 367 22.44 -9.14 -16.24
N LEU A 368 22.87 -8.63 -17.39
CA LEU A 368 22.15 -8.65 -18.67
C LEU A 368 21.63 -10.04 -19.08
N PRO A 369 22.43 -11.14 -19.02
CA PRO A 369 21.96 -12.46 -19.45
C PRO A 369 20.79 -12.97 -18.60
N SER A 370 20.82 -12.69 -17.30
CA SER A 370 19.76 -13.12 -16.38
C SER A 370 18.46 -12.36 -16.60
N HIS A 371 18.52 -11.07 -16.95
CA HIS A 371 17.35 -10.27 -17.29
C HIS A 371 16.73 -10.69 -18.61
N LEU A 372 17.55 -10.94 -19.64
CA LEU A 372 17.09 -11.44 -20.94
C LEU A 372 16.39 -12.80 -20.82
N LEU A 373 16.97 -13.73 -20.05
CA LEU A 373 16.35 -15.03 -19.81
C LEU A 373 14.98 -14.88 -19.12
N LYS A 374 14.89 -14.01 -18.10
CA LYS A 374 13.62 -13.74 -17.40
C LYS A 374 12.56 -13.16 -18.33
N SER A 375 12.94 -12.19 -19.19
CA SER A 375 12.01 -11.59 -20.14
C SER A 375 11.53 -12.59 -21.21
N GLU A 376 12.42 -13.45 -21.71
CA GLU A 376 12.08 -14.49 -22.69
C GLU A 376 11.12 -15.52 -22.11
N VAL A 377 11.38 -16.00 -20.88
CA VAL A 377 10.48 -16.93 -20.18
C VAL A 377 9.11 -16.31 -19.95
N GLN A 378 9.06 -15.03 -19.57
CA GLN A 378 7.78 -14.33 -19.36
C GLN A 378 7.01 -14.18 -20.68
N PHE A 379 7.68 -13.76 -21.75
CA PHE A 379 7.09 -13.54 -23.07
C PHE A 379 6.55 -14.84 -23.68
N HIS A 380 7.39 -15.88 -23.76
CA HIS A 380 6.98 -17.17 -24.31
C HIS A 380 5.96 -17.88 -23.43
N GLY A 381 6.08 -17.78 -22.10
CA GLY A 381 5.10 -18.35 -21.18
C GLY A 381 3.70 -17.76 -21.36
N GLN A 382 3.59 -16.44 -21.51
CA GLN A 382 2.31 -15.78 -21.83
C GLN A 382 1.72 -16.28 -23.16
N GLY A 383 2.53 -16.40 -24.21
CA GLY A 383 2.09 -16.92 -25.51
C GLY A 383 1.62 -18.39 -25.45
N VAL A 384 2.33 -19.24 -24.70
CA VAL A 384 1.95 -20.64 -24.50
C VAL A 384 0.63 -20.77 -23.75
N PHE A 385 0.45 -20.05 -22.64
CA PHE A 385 -0.81 -20.12 -21.88
C PHE A 385 -1.99 -19.51 -22.62
N ASP A 386 -1.80 -18.44 -23.41
CA ASP A 386 -2.82 -17.90 -24.30
C ASP A 386 -3.24 -18.90 -25.38
N TYR A 387 -2.27 -19.57 -26.01
CA TYR A 387 -2.53 -20.65 -26.98
C TYR A 387 -3.31 -21.80 -26.34
N LEU A 388 -2.87 -22.28 -25.17
CA LEU A 388 -3.50 -23.38 -24.46
C LEU A 388 -4.94 -23.01 -24.05
N ARG A 389 -5.16 -21.79 -23.55
CA ARG A 389 -6.50 -21.28 -23.18
C ARG A 389 -7.46 -21.25 -24.38
N LYS A 390 -6.96 -21.00 -25.59
CA LYS A 390 -7.78 -20.90 -26.80
C LYS A 390 -8.02 -22.24 -27.51
N ARG A 391 -7.08 -23.19 -27.40
CA ARG A 391 -7.07 -24.40 -28.26
C ARG A 391 -7.24 -25.74 -27.54
N VAL A 392 -7.12 -25.77 -26.23
CA VAL A 392 -7.23 -27.02 -25.45
C VAL A 392 -8.69 -27.35 -25.18
N ARG A 393 -9.10 -28.60 -25.50
CA ARG A 393 -10.49 -29.09 -25.32
C ARG A 393 -10.88 -29.41 -23.87
N PRO A 394 -10.02 -30.02 -23.02
CA PRO A 394 -10.35 -30.22 -21.62
C PRO A 394 -10.67 -28.89 -20.90
N GLU A 395 -11.91 -28.75 -20.43
CA GLU A 395 -12.39 -27.53 -19.78
C GLU A 395 -11.57 -27.17 -18.54
N ILE A 396 -11.13 -28.16 -17.77
CA ILE A 396 -10.25 -27.97 -16.61
C ILE A 396 -8.90 -27.37 -17.03
N LEU A 397 -8.28 -27.93 -18.08
CA LEU A 397 -6.97 -27.48 -18.55
C LEU A 397 -7.06 -26.08 -19.18
N ARG A 398 -8.18 -25.78 -19.84
CA ARG A 398 -8.52 -24.46 -20.40
C ARG A 398 -8.73 -23.40 -19.31
N GLN A 399 -9.41 -23.77 -18.21
CA GLN A 399 -9.59 -22.88 -17.05
C GLN A 399 -8.26 -22.62 -16.34
N LEU A 400 -7.47 -23.68 -16.09
CA LEU A 400 -6.15 -23.55 -15.47
C LEU A 400 -5.19 -22.71 -16.32
N SER A 401 -5.15 -22.90 -17.65
CA SER A 401 -4.31 -22.09 -18.53
C SER A 401 -4.77 -20.63 -18.59
N GLY A 402 -6.08 -20.37 -18.54
CA GLY A 402 -6.62 -19.02 -18.43
C GLY A 402 -6.25 -18.31 -17.12
N GLN A 403 -6.23 -19.04 -16.00
CA GLN A 403 -5.73 -18.53 -14.73
C GLN A 403 -4.23 -18.22 -14.79
N MET A 404 -3.41 -19.13 -15.32
CA MET A 404 -1.97 -18.93 -15.46
C MET A 404 -1.61 -17.77 -16.39
N TYR A 405 -2.30 -17.62 -17.52
CA TYR A 405 -2.14 -16.45 -18.41
C TYR A 405 -2.41 -15.14 -17.65
N THR A 406 -3.50 -15.09 -16.89
CA THR A 406 -3.90 -13.88 -16.15
C THR A 406 -2.89 -13.54 -15.06
N ILE A 407 -2.42 -14.56 -14.33
CA ILE A 407 -1.33 -14.44 -13.35
C ILE A 407 -0.07 -13.90 -14.04
N MET A 408 0.33 -14.39 -15.21
CA MET A 408 1.57 -13.92 -15.88
C MET A 408 1.44 -12.54 -16.52
N ALA A 409 0.25 -12.14 -16.95
CA ALA A 409 -0.01 -10.87 -17.62
C ALA A 409 -0.18 -9.69 -16.64
N GLN A 410 -0.39 -9.96 -15.36
CA GLN A 410 -0.70 -8.94 -14.38
C GLN A 410 0.53 -8.09 -13.98
N ARG A 411 0.31 -6.80 -13.72
CA ARG A 411 1.30 -5.93 -13.07
C ARG A 411 1.39 -6.28 -11.58
N TYR A 412 2.60 -6.58 -11.11
CA TYR A 412 2.89 -6.92 -9.71
C TYR A 412 3.75 -5.89 -8.95
N SER A 413 4.14 -4.81 -9.63
CA SER A 413 5.01 -3.75 -9.10
C SER A 413 4.28 -2.40 -9.10
N GLY A 414 4.40 -1.68 -7.99
CA GLY A 414 3.95 -0.29 -7.83
C GLY A 414 5.07 0.72 -8.05
N ASP A 415 4.83 1.95 -7.63
CA ASP A 415 5.83 3.02 -7.61
C ASP A 415 6.93 2.70 -6.60
N VAL A 416 6.54 2.15 -5.45
CA VAL A 416 7.44 1.52 -4.49
C VAL A 416 7.04 0.07 -4.32
N THR A 417 7.96 -0.85 -4.57
CA THR A 417 7.75 -2.28 -4.33
C THR A 417 8.70 -2.76 -3.23
N ILE A 418 8.12 -3.32 -2.17
CA ILE A 418 8.80 -3.85 -0.99
C ILE A 418 8.63 -5.37 -1.02
N ALA A 419 9.74 -6.09 -1.12
CA ALA A 419 9.72 -7.55 -1.23
C ALA A 419 10.74 -8.18 -0.26
N PRO A 420 10.44 -9.38 0.27
CA PRO A 420 11.37 -10.12 1.12
C PRO A 420 12.51 -10.74 0.32
N ASN A 421 13.63 -10.99 1.00
CA ASN A 421 14.69 -11.87 0.49
C ASN A 421 14.37 -13.32 0.84
N TYR A 422 13.97 -14.11 -0.16
CA TYR A 422 13.62 -15.52 0.08
C TYR A 422 14.83 -16.42 0.23
N SER A 423 14.82 -17.22 1.29
CA SER A 423 15.68 -18.39 1.44
C SER A 423 14.90 -19.68 1.10
N LEU A 424 15.61 -20.77 0.77
CA LEU A 424 14.98 -22.08 0.56
C LEU A 424 14.19 -22.57 1.78
N ARG A 425 14.54 -22.10 3.00
CA ARG A 425 13.82 -22.41 4.23
C ARG A 425 12.43 -21.76 4.25
N HIS A 426 12.29 -20.55 3.70
CA HIS A 426 11.01 -19.83 3.63
C HIS A 426 10.00 -20.58 2.75
N PHE A 427 10.43 -21.08 1.59
CA PHE A 427 9.56 -21.86 0.69
C PHE A 427 9.03 -23.14 1.35
N ARG A 428 9.87 -23.87 2.11
CA ARG A 428 9.45 -25.11 2.78
C ARG A 428 8.39 -24.89 3.86
N ARG A 429 8.37 -23.73 4.51
CA ARG A 429 7.43 -23.40 5.60
C ARG A 429 6.16 -22.70 5.12
N MET A 430 6.07 -22.39 3.82
CA MET A 430 5.00 -21.57 3.24
C MET A 430 3.57 -22.11 3.48
N LEU A 431 3.38 -23.43 3.54
CA LEU A 431 2.08 -24.08 3.70
C LEU A 431 1.83 -24.63 5.13
N ALA A 432 2.64 -24.21 6.11
CA ALA A 432 2.50 -24.62 7.51
C ALA A 432 1.94 -23.46 8.36
N ASN A 433 1.37 -23.79 9.53
CA ASN A 433 1.05 -22.77 10.52
C ASN A 433 2.35 -22.05 10.94
N PRO A 434 2.40 -20.71 10.87
CA PRO A 434 3.58 -19.98 11.28
C PRO A 434 3.74 -20.08 12.81
N SER A 435 4.97 -20.36 13.26
CA SER A 435 5.30 -20.25 14.68
C SER A 435 5.48 -18.77 15.06
N PRO A 436 5.27 -18.38 16.33
CA PRO A 436 5.49 -17.00 16.77
C PRO A 436 6.89 -16.46 16.43
N GLU A 437 7.94 -17.29 16.53
CA GLU A 437 9.31 -16.92 16.19
C GLU A 437 9.45 -16.62 14.69
N TYR A 438 8.82 -17.42 13.83
CA TYR A 438 8.82 -17.18 12.39
C TYR A 438 8.07 -15.89 12.04
N VAL A 439 6.96 -15.59 12.73
CA VAL A 439 6.26 -14.31 12.54
C VAL A 439 7.17 -13.14 12.91
N ARG A 440 7.90 -13.19 14.04
CA ARG A 440 8.86 -12.14 14.42
C ARG A 440 9.97 -11.96 13.38
N GLU A 441 10.50 -13.06 12.86
CA GLU A 441 11.50 -13.06 11.79
C GLU A 441 10.96 -12.34 10.54
N MET A 442 9.76 -12.71 10.09
CA MET A 442 9.14 -12.09 8.92
C MET A 442 8.77 -10.62 9.13
N ILE A 443 8.34 -10.23 10.34
CA ILE A 443 8.12 -8.83 10.71
C ILE A 443 9.42 -8.04 10.57
N LEU A 444 10.52 -8.53 11.15
CA LEU A 444 11.81 -7.83 11.07
C LEU A 444 12.32 -7.71 9.62
N GLU A 445 12.15 -8.76 8.81
CA GLU A 445 12.48 -8.70 7.38
C GLU A 445 11.60 -7.69 6.62
N GLY A 446 10.31 -7.60 6.96
CA GLY A 446 9.39 -6.58 6.44
C GLY A 446 9.82 -5.16 6.78
N GLU A 447 10.25 -4.94 8.01
CA GLU A 447 10.79 -3.65 8.45
C GLU A 447 12.06 -3.29 7.67
N ARG A 448 13.04 -4.21 7.62
CA ARG A 448 14.32 -4.04 6.93
C ARG A 448 14.17 -3.75 5.44
N ALA A 449 13.24 -4.42 4.77
CA ALA A 449 12.95 -4.17 3.36
C ALA A 449 12.28 -2.80 3.14
N THR A 450 11.55 -2.29 4.15
CA THR A 450 10.85 -1.01 4.08
C THR A 450 11.77 0.17 4.36
N TRP A 451 12.71 0.05 5.31
CA TRP A 451 13.55 1.18 5.76
C TRP A 451 14.28 1.94 4.63
N PRO A 452 14.92 1.28 3.64
CA PRO A 452 15.55 1.97 2.50
C PRO A 452 14.57 2.78 1.65
N LYS A 453 13.29 2.40 1.62
CA LYS A 453 12.26 3.06 0.80
C LYS A 453 11.54 4.19 1.56
N ILE A 454 11.80 4.37 2.86
CA ILE A 454 11.10 5.34 3.71
C ILE A 454 11.25 6.77 3.21
N SER A 455 12.43 7.16 2.73
CA SER A 455 12.63 8.53 2.24
C SER A 455 11.83 8.82 0.97
N MET A 456 11.77 7.88 0.03
CA MET A 456 10.92 7.99 -1.16
C MET A 456 9.44 8.07 -0.77
N ILE A 457 8.97 7.14 0.05
CA ILE A 457 7.58 7.12 0.52
C ILE A 457 7.23 8.44 1.23
N ARG A 458 8.14 8.95 2.07
CA ARG A 458 7.94 10.22 2.78
C ARG A 458 7.81 11.38 1.80
N SER A 459 8.69 11.51 0.81
CA SER A 459 8.63 12.59 -0.18
C SER A 459 7.30 12.61 -0.93
N HIS A 460 6.84 11.45 -1.41
CA HIS A 460 5.58 11.34 -2.15
C HIS A 460 4.32 11.51 -1.27
N ALA A 461 4.37 11.07 0.00
CA ALA A 461 3.21 11.10 0.89
C ALA A 461 3.06 12.40 1.69
N ARG A 462 4.12 13.20 1.87
CA ARG A 462 4.10 14.33 2.82
C ARG A 462 3.07 15.40 2.44
N ILE A 463 3.01 15.80 1.16
CA ILE A 463 2.07 16.83 0.69
C ILE A 463 0.61 16.36 0.84
N SER A 464 0.28 15.15 0.40
CA SER A 464 -1.08 14.60 0.51
C SER A 464 -1.51 14.43 1.97
N LYS A 465 -0.61 14.00 2.86
CA LYS A 465 -0.89 13.93 4.31
C LYS A 465 -1.11 15.32 4.92
N THR A 466 -0.39 16.34 4.50
CA THR A 466 -0.62 17.72 4.93
C THR A 466 -2.00 18.20 4.48
N LEU A 467 -2.35 17.99 3.20
CA LEU A 467 -3.68 18.31 2.67
C LEU A 467 -4.81 17.60 3.43
N GLU A 468 -4.67 16.30 3.71
CA GLU A 468 -5.64 15.53 4.52
C GLU A 468 -5.82 16.11 5.93
N ARG A 469 -4.72 16.53 6.56
CA ARG A 469 -4.74 17.16 7.88
C ARG A 469 -5.46 18.52 7.83
N CYS A 470 -5.18 19.34 6.83
CA CYS A 470 -5.89 20.62 6.62
C CYS A 470 -7.39 20.39 6.44
N VAL A 471 -7.80 19.44 5.59
CA VAL A 471 -9.23 19.08 5.42
C VAL A 471 -9.86 18.65 6.75
N ARG A 472 -9.17 17.83 7.55
CA ARG A 472 -9.68 17.36 8.86
C ARG A 472 -9.86 18.52 9.84
N ARG A 473 -8.87 19.42 9.95
CA ARG A 473 -8.92 20.61 10.82
C ARG A 473 -10.06 21.54 10.42
N LEU A 474 -10.19 21.86 9.13
CA LEU A 474 -11.24 22.74 8.61
C LEU A 474 -12.64 22.14 8.77
N LYS A 475 -12.81 20.82 8.61
CA LYS A 475 -14.10 20.14 8.92
C LYS A 475 -14.48 20.30 10.38
N GLN A 476 -13.53 20.16 11.30
CA GLN A 476 -13.78 20.32 12.74
C GLN A 476 -14.14 21.76 13.10
N GLN A 477 -13.43 22.74 12.53
CA GLN A 477 -13.75 24.16 12.68
C GLN A 477 -15.15 24.50 12.15
N ASN A 478 -15.50 23.99 10.97
CA ASN A 478 -16.81 24.23 10.38
C ASN A 478 -17.95 23.62 11.20
N ARG A 479 -17.75 22.42 11.76
CA ARG A 479 -18.71 21.80 12.69
C ARG A 479 -18.92 22.64 13.95
N ARG A 480 -17.84 23.06 14.59
CA ARG A 480 -17.91 23.93 15.78
C ARG A 480 -18.62 25.26 15.48
N ALA A 481 -18.34 25.86 14.33
CA ALA A 481 -19.02 27.09 13.91
C ALA A 481 -20.53 26.88 13.68
N ALA A 482 -20.93 25.73 13.12
CA ALA A 482 -22.34 25.37 12.95
C ALA A 482 -23.03 25.11 14.31
N GLU A 483 -22.37 24.41 15.23
CA GLU A 483 -22.87 24.16 16.59
C GLU A 483 -23.05 25.48 17.37
N LEU A 484 -22.08 26.39 17.29
CA LEU A 484 -22.17 27.71 17.94
C LEU A 484 -23.34 28.54 17.38
N LYS A 485 -23.59 28.50 16.06
CA LYS A 485 -24.74 29.18 15.44
C LYS A 485 -26.09 28.60 15.87
N LEU A 486 -26.16 27.27 16.07
CA LEU A 486 -27.37 26.61 16.57
C LEU A 486 -27.65 26.97 18.04
N VAL A 487 -26.60 27.14 18.85
CA VAL A 487 -26.72 27.54 20.27
C VAL A 487 -27.01 29.03 20.42
N SER A 488 -26.53 29.88 19.51
CA SER A 488 -26.73 31.35 19.57
C SER A 488 -28.09 31.83 19.05
N GLY A 489 -28.97 30.93 18.59
CA GLY A 489 -30.37 31.27 18.29
C GLY A 489 -30.63 32.10 17.02
N ASP A 490 -29.66 32.25 16.12
CA ASP A 490 -29.89 32.93 14.85
C ASP A 490 -30.63 31.99 13.87
N THR A 491 -31.96 31.96 13.99
CA THR A 491 -32.85 31.46 12.94
C THR A 491 -32.62 32.28 11.68
N PRO A 492 -32.24 31.69 10.52
CA PRO A 492 -32.24 32.45 9.28
C PRO A 492 -33.70 32.78 8.92
N ALA A 493 -34.01 34.07 8.83
CA ALA A 493 -35.23 34.53 8.17
C ALA A 493 -35.26 33.92 6.77
N ARG A 494 -36.23 33.04 6.52
CA ARG A 494 -36.51 32.53 5.18
C ARG A 494 -36.99 33.69 4.31
N PRO A 495 -36.48 33.86 3.08
CA PRO A 495 -37.24 34.58 2.06
C PRO A 495 -38.51 33.81 1.69
#